data_AF-A0A9D4E0R8-F1
#
_entry.id   AF-A0A9D4E0R8-F1
#
_cell.length_a   1.000
_cell.length_b   1.000
_cell.length_c   1.000
_cell.angle_alpha   90.00
_cell.angle_beta   90.00
_cell.angle_gamma   90.00
#
_symmetry.space_group_name_H-M   'P 1'
#
loop_
_entity.id
_entity.type
_entity.pdbx_description
1 polymer ?
#
loop_
_entity_poly.entity_id
_entity_poly.type
_entity_poly.pdbx_seq_one_letter_code
_entity_poly.pdbx_strand_id
1 'polypeptide(L)'
;MDHFNTSFYAFSNGDILFTDTLIHTLAQIINSTAVYLSKPVLIVGHRTNVNNVTFEEGSHWENITRISRSRGELFGDWAEDYFITTPSYPWNKVAEVVIGRRAYDNWLVYNARKMNYTVIDATDTLLAVHQTTNAGNFEGLNHSNSYYNHDLLVKMYNSIPYEAGDLGCIEMFTQYDLKQYQVKARKVPAYCSV
;
A
#
# COMPACT_ATOMS: atom_id res chain seq x y z
N MET A 1 17.56 18.02 -1.84
CA MET A 1 17.53 16.76 -2.59
C MET A 1 16.93 17.08 -3.94
N ASP A 2 17.60 16.68 -5.02
CA ASP A 2 17.06 16.89 -6.35
C ASP A 2 15.86 15.97 -6.55
N HIS A 3 14.70 16.58 -6.81
CA HIS A 3 13.48 15.83 -7.10
C HIS A 3 13.53 15.38 -8.56
N PHE A 4 13.42 14.07 -8.80
CA PHE A 4 13.20 13.57 -10.15
C PHE A 4 11.87 14.13 -10.69
N ASN A 5 11.87 14.56 -11.96
CA ASN A 5 10.64 14.99 -12.63
C ASN A 5 9.81 13.75 -13.01
N THR A 6 8.90 13.35 -12.13
CA THR A 6 8.05 12.15 -12.25
C THR A 6 6.64 12.45 -11.74
N SER A 7 5.66 11.67 -12.19
CA SER A 7 4.28 11.74 -11.66
C SER A 7 4.14 11.08 -10.29
N PHE A 8 4.99 10.10 -9.98
CA PHE A 8 4.94 9.33 -8.74
C PHE A 8 6.33 9.02 -8.21
N TYR A 9 6.44 8.97 -6.88
CA TYR A 9 7.49 8.26 -6.15
C TYR A 9 6.90 6.98 -5.57
N ALA A 10 7.73 5.96 -5.36
CA ALA A 10 7.29 4.69 -4.80
C ALA A 10 8.32 4.14 -3.82
N PHE A 11 7.81 3.52 -2.76
CA PHE A 11 8.51 2.60 -1.89
C PHE A 11 7.83 1.23 -1.99
N SER A 12 8.61 0.16 -1.93
CA SER A 12 8.10 -1.20 -1.78
C SER A 12 9.09 -2.03 -0.98
N ASN A 13 8.58 -2.98 -0.19
CA ASN A 13 9.40 -4.03 0.38
C ASN A 13 10.06 -4.85 -0.75
N GLY A 14 11.27 -5.35 -0.49
CA GLY A 14 12.13 -5.96 -1.51
C GLY A 14 11.70 -7.34 -1.98
N ASP A 15 10.72 -7.94 -1.30
CA ASP A 15 10.15 -9.25 -1.57
C ASP A 15 8.77 -9.18 -2.28
N ILE A 16 8.34 -7.98 -2.69
CA ILE A 16 7.16 -7.78 -3.53
C ILE A 16 7.53 -7.84 -5.01
N LEU A 17 6.78 -8.64 -5.77
CA LEU A 17 6.82 -8.71 -7.21
C LEU A 17 5.58 -8.04 -7.80
N PHE A 18 5.81 -7.07 -8.69
CA PHE A 18 4.74 -6.42 -9.47
C PHE A 18 4.66 -6.99 -10.88
N THR A 19 3.53 -6.77 -11.55
CA THR A 19 3.37 -7.00 -12.98
C THR A 19 3.12 -5.70 -13.76
N ASP A 20 2.88 -5.81 -15.07
CA ASP A 20 2.30 -4.75 -15.90
C ASP A 20 1.10 -4.02 -15.29
N THR A 21 0.34 -4.68 -14.41
CA THR A 21 -0.78 -4.11 -13.66
C THR A 21 -0.41 -2.86 -12.86
N LEU A 22 0.83 -2.74 -12.39
CA LEU A 22 1.33 -1.51 -11.76
C LEU A 22 1.29 -0.34 -12.73
N ILE A 23 1.86 -0.52 -13.93
CA ILE A 23 1.93 0.52 -14.96
C ILE A 23 0.53 0.89 -15.45
N HIS A 24 -0.31 -0.11 -15.72
CA HIS A 24 -1.68 0.12 -16.15
C HIS A 24 -2.51 0.85 -15.09
N THR A 25 -2.40 0.46 -13.82
CA THR A 25 -3.10 1.14 -12.73
C THR A 25 -2.67 2.59 -12.59
N LEU A 26 -1.37 2.87 -12.56
CA LEU A 26 -0.86 4.23 -12.40
C LEU A 26 -1.19 5.13 -13.60
N ALA A 27 -1.12 4.62 -14.82
CA ALA A 27 -1.53 5.36 -16.02
C ALA A 27 -3.02 5.77 -15.95
N GLN A 28 -3.86 4.92 -15.35
CA GLN A 28 -5.29 5.17 -15.23
C GLN A 28 -5.61 6.16 -14.12
N ILE A 29 -4.86 6.11 -13.01
CA ILE A 29 -4.93 7.14 -11.97
C ILE A 29 -4.52 8.52 -12.53
N ILE A 30 -3.47 8.57 -13.38
CA ILE A 30 -3.06 9.82 -14.06
C ILE A 30 -4.18 10.40 -14.93
N ASN A 31 -4.89 9.54 -15.66
CA ASN A 31 -5.94 9.96 -16.58
C ASN A 31 -7.31 10.15 -15.90
N SER A 32 -7.42 9.85 -14.61
CA SER A 32 -8.67 9.94 -13.86
C SER A 32 -9.02 11.41 -13.56
N THR A 33 -10.26 11.80 -13.85
CA THR A 33 -10.79 13.10 -13.43
C THR A 33 -11.15 13.17 -11.95
N ALA A 34 -11.17 12.03 -11.24
CA ALA A 34 -11.48 11.95 -9.82
C ALA A 34 -10.25 12.23 -8.92
N VAL A 35 -9.04 12.24 -9.47
CA VAL A 35 -7.78 12.35 -8.70
C VAL A 35 -7.00 13.58 -9.14
N TYR A 36 -6.71 14.47 -8.20
CA TYR A 36 -5.91 15.67 -8.45
C TYR A 36 -4.44 15.42 -8.10
N LEU A 37 -3.62 14.99 -9.07
CA LEU A 37 -2.20 14.67 -8.83
C LEU A 37 -1.32 15.87 -8.39
N SER A 38 -1.83 17.10 -8.50
CA SER A 38 -1.17 18.28 -7.92
C SER A 38 -1.29 18.35 -6.38
N LYS A 39 -2.16 17.53 -5.78
CA LYS A 39 -2.36 17.41 -4.34
C LYS A 39 -1.66 16.16 -3.79
N PRO A 40 -1.46 16.06 -2.47
CA PRO A 40 -0.96 14.84 -1.83
C PRO A 40 -1.89 13.66 -2.13
N VAL A 41 -1.33 12.62 -2.75
CA VAL A 41 -1.99 11.34 -2.99
C VAL A 41 -1.12 10.24 -2.41
N LEU A 42 -1.73 9.28 -1.72
CA LEU A 42 -1.14 8.03 -1.29
C LEU A 42 -1.89 6.87 -1.95
N ILE A 43 -1.18 5.98 -2.62
CA ILE A 43 -1.72 4.78 -3.26
C ILE A 43 -1.07 3.58 -2.57
N VAL A 44 -1.91 2.69 -2.06
CA VAL A 44 -1.55 1.46 -1.33
C VAL A 44 -2.42 0.32 -1.83
N GLY A 45 -2.30 -0.86 -1.24
CA GLY A 45 -3.19 -1.98 -1.54
C GLY A 45 -2.66 -3.28 -0.92
N HIS A 46 -3.47 -4.31 -1.02
CA HIS A 46 -3.16 -5.62 -0.48
C HIS A 46 -2.01 -6.27 -1.24
N ARG A 47 -1.24 -7.07 -0.51
CA ARG A 47 -0.41 -8.09 -1.14
C ARG A 47 -1.17 -9.40 -1.33
N THR A 48 -0.76 -10.16 -2.33
CA THR A 48 -1.11 -11.57 -2.50
C THR A 48 0.08 -12.41 -2.11
N ASN A 49 -0.02 -13.16 -1.01
CA ASN A 49 1.03 -14.06 -0.56
C ASN A 49 1.10 -15.27 -1.48
N VAL A 50 2.30 -15.60 -1.95
CA VAL A 50 2.57 -16.82 -2.70
C VAL A 50 3.73 -17.55 -2.04
N ASN A 51 3.48 -18.78 -1.60
CA ASN A 51 4.50 -19.60 -0.97
C ASN A 51 5.52 -20.11 -1.99
N ASN A 52 6.80 -20.05 -1.61
CA ASN A 52 7.93 -20.67 -2.32
C ASN A 52 7.96 -20.32 -3.82
N VAL A 53 7.91 -19.03 -4.14
CA VAL A 53 8.09 -18.54 -5.51
C VAL A 53 9.49 -18.94 -6.00
N THR A 54 9.55 -19.69 -7.10
CA THR A 54 10.82 -20.03 -7.73
C THR A 54 11.34 -18.88 -8.60
N PHE A 55 12.63 -18.90 -8.93
CA PHE A 55 13.22 -17.88 -9.82
C PHE A 55 12.50 -17.79 -11.17
N GLU A 56 12.17 -18.93 -11.79
CA GLU A 56 11.44 -18.97 -13.05
C GLU A 56 10.04 -18.34 -12.91
N GLU A 57 9.34 -18.64 -11.82
CA GLU A 57 8.02 -18.08 -11.55
C GLU A 57 8.04 -16.57 -11.31
N GLY A 58 9.09 -16.05 -10.66
CA GLY A 58 9.28 -14.62 -10.41
C GLY A 58 9.90 -13.83 -11.57
N SER A 59 10.34 -14.49 -12.63
CA SER A 59 11.13 -13.85 -13.70
C SER A 59 10.31 -13.10 -14.76
N HIS A 60 9.01 -13.37 -14.88
CA HIS A 60 8.14 -12.81 -15.91
C HIS A 60 6.76 -12.44 -15.36
N TRP A 61 6.17 -11.36 -15.84
CA TRP A 61 4.86 -10.86 -15.39
C TRP A 61 3.74 -11.89 -15.56
N GLU A 62 3.74 -12.64 -16.66
CA GLU A 62 2.76 -13.69 -16.94
C GLU A 62 2.89 -14.85 -15.93
N ASN A 63 4.11 -15.20 -15.53
CA ASN A 63 4.36 -16.25 -14.54
C ASN A 63 3.91 -15.78 -13.14
N ILE A 64 4.24 -14.55 -12.74
CA ILE A 64 3.77 -13.94 -11.48
C ILE A 64 2.23 -13.90 -11.44
N THR A 65 1.60 -13.52 -12.55
CA THR A 65 0.13 -13.54 -12.68
C THR A 65 -0.44 -14.96 -12.60
N ARG A 66 0.24 -15.95 -13.19
CA ARG A 66 -0.19 -17.34 -13.16
C ARG A 66 -0.12 -17.92 -11.74
N ILE A 67 0.98 -17.72 -11.02
CA ILE A 67 1.18 -18.28 -9.67
C ILE A 67 0.29 -17.62 -8.63
N SER A 68 0.05 -16.30 -8.74
CA SER A 68 -0.88 -15.59 -7.85
C SER A 68 -2.30 -16.12 -8.01
N ARG A 69 -2.74 -16.41 -9.25
CA ARG A 69 -4.05 -17.02 -9.50
C ARG A 69 -4.13 -18.49 -9.08
N SER A 70 -3.05 -19.25 -9.20
CA SER A 70 -3.07 -20.68 -8.94
C SER A 70 -2.94 -21.03 -7.45
N ARG A 71 -2.13 -20.27 -6.70
CA ARG A 71 -1.85 -20.55 -5.29
C ARG A 71 -1.64 -19.29 -4.42
N GLY A 72 -2.03 -18.13 -4.92
CA GLY A 72 -1.93 -16.89 -4.14
C GLY A 72 -3.10 -16.71 -3.20
N GLU A 73 -2.83 -16.11 -2.05
CA GLU A 73 -3.84 -15.75 -1.05
C GLU A 73 -3.74 -14.25 -0.77
N LEU A 74 -4.83 -13.51 -0.96
CA LEU A 74 -4.90 -12.11 -0.58
C LEU A 74 -4.70 -12.00 0.94
N PHE A 75 -3.73 -11.19 1.37
CA PHE A 75 -3.41 -11.07 2.79
C PHE A 75 -4.30 -10.03 3.48
N GLY A 76 -4.22 -9.92 4.82
CA GLY A 76 -5.12 -9.05 5.59
C GLY A 76 -5.00 -7.57 5.25
N ASP A 77 -6.09 -6.83 5.46
CA ASP A 77 -6.26 -5.40 5.17
C ASP A 77 -5.28 -4.47 5.88
N TRP A 78 -4.55 -4.97 6.87
CA TRP A 78 -3.59 -4.22 7.68
C TRP A 78 -2.13 -4.37 7.19
N ALA A 79 -1.91 -5.04 6.06
CA ALA A 79 -0.56 -5.30 5.55
C ALA A 79 -0.30 -4.54 4.25
N GLU A 80 0.30 -3.35 4.38
CA GLU A 80 0.74 -2.53 3.25
C GLU A 80 2.25 -2.63 3.04
N ASP A 81 2.66 -3.27 1.95
CA ASP A 81 4.08 -3.46 1.61
C ASP A 81 4.61 -2.48 0.57
N TYR A 82 3.75 -1.64 0.01
CA TYR A 82 4.13 -0.61 -0.95
C TYR A 82 3.36 0.68 -0.73
N PHE A 83 4.02 1.80 -0.99
CA PHE A 83 3.47 3.15 -0.86
C PHE A 83 3.88 3.95 -2.08
N ILE A 84 2.92 4.37 -2.89
CA ILE A 84 3.15 5.19 -4.08
C ILE A 84 2.53 6.56 -3.81
N THR A 85 3.29 7.63 -4.03
CA THR A 85 2.86 9.00 -3.70
C THR A 85 3.09 9.96 -4.84
N THR A 86 2.28 11.02 -4.91
CA THR A 86 2.60 12.18 -5.74
C THR A 86 3.83 12.93 -5.19
N PRO A 87 4.56 13.70 -6.02
CA PRO A 87 5.69 14.49 -5.56
C PRO A 87 5.35 15.51 -4.47
N SER A 88 4.08 15.93 -4.38
CA SER A 88 3.59 16.88 -3.38
C SER A 88 3.26 16.22 -2.03
N TYR A 89 3.40 14.90 -1.90
CA TYR A 89 3.17 14.22 -0.63
C TYR A 89 4.16 14.69 0.45
N PRO A 90 3.69 15.17 1.62
CA PRO A 90 4.52 15.89 2.57
C PRO A 90 5.30 14.94 3.50
N TRP A 91 6.27 14.21 2.94
CA TRP A 91 7.13 13.29 3.69
C TRP A 91 7.85 13.96 4.87
N ASN A 92 8.13 15.25 4.81
CA ASN A 92 8.71 16.03 5.91
C ASN A 92 7.75 16.24 7.10
N LYS A 93 6.47 15.88 6.96
CA LYS A 93 5.46 15.90 8.04
C LYS A 93 5.17 14.50 8.58
N VAL A 94 5.76 13.47 7.98
CA VAL A 94 5.68 12.10 8.46
C VAL A 94 6.66 11.95 9.63
N ALA A 95 6.27 11.24 10.69
CA ALA A 95 7.10 10.96 11.84
C ALA A 95 8.33 10.12 11.42
N GLU A 96 9.44 10.28 12.13
CA GLU A 96 10.69 9.55 11.88
C GLU A 96 10.62 8.10 12.38
N VAL A 97 9.66 7.36 11.85
CA VAL A 97 9.47 5.93 12.09
C VAL A 97 10.58 5.11 11.41
N VAL A 98 10.84 3.92 11.95
CA VAL A 98 11.77 2.96 11.35
C VAL A 98 11.01 2.04 10.40
N ILE A 99 11.37 2.05 9.12
CA ILE A 99 10.80 1.16 8.11
C ILE A 99 10.99 -0.31 8.50
N GLY A 100 9.96 -1.14 8.28
CA GLY A 100 9.97 -2.57 8.60
C GLY A 100 9.72 -2.90 10.07
N ARG A 101 9.48 -1.91 10.93
CA ARG A 101 8.95 -2.14 12.29
C ARG A 101 7.45 -1.93 12.30
N ARG A 102 6.75 -2.71 13.12
CA ARG A 102 5.29 -2.67 13.29
C ARG A 102 4.72 -1.24 13.35
N ALA A 103 3.50 -1.08 12.84
CA ALA A 103 2.63 0.08 13.01
C ALA A 103 2.90 1.30 12.12
N TYR A 104 4.01 1.35 11.37
CA TYR A 104 4.29 2.53 10.51
C TYR A 104 3.37 2.59 9.29
N ASP A 105 3.05 1.43 8.74
CA ASP A 105 2.24 1.16 7.57
C ASP A 105 0.80 1.65 7.77
N ASN A 106 0.06 1.07 8.72
CA ASN A 106 -1.32 1.50 8.98
C ASN A 106 -1.36 2.94 9.51
N TRP A 107 -0.38 3.36 10.32
CA TRP A 107 -0.34 4.76 10.77
C TRP A 107 -0.15 5.73 9.61
N LEU A 108 0.67 5.40 8.61
CA LEU A 108 0.87 6.26 7.44
C LEU A 108 -0.44 6.44 6.66
N VAL A 109 -1.20 5.37 6.48
CA VAL A 109 -2.53 5.39 5.84
C VAL A 109 -3.51 6.21 6.67
N TYR A 110 -3.64 5.92 7.97
CA TYR A 110 -4.49 6.67 8.90
C TYR A 110 -4.15 8.18 8.90
N ASN A 111 -2.86 8.51 8.98
CA ASN A 111 -2.41 9.90 9.01
C ASN A 111 -2.73 10.61 7.68
N ALA A 112 -2.55 9.96 6.53
CA ALA A 112 -2.93 10.51 5.24
C ALA A 112 -4.43 10.81 5.17
N ARG A 113 -5.27 9.87 5.63
CA ARG A 113 -6.73 10.05 5.71
C ARG A 113 -7.10 11.19 6.66
N LYS A 114 -6.52 11.23 7.86
CA LYS A 114 -6.74 12.30 8.86
C LYS A 114 -6.35 13.69 8.35
N MET A 115 -5.32 13.77 7.52
CA MET A 115 -4.89 15.02 6.89
C MET A 115 -5.71 15.38 5.64
N ASN A 116 -6.76 14.60 5.34
CA ASN A 116 -7.64 14.76 4.18
C ASN A 116 -6.87 14.72 2.85
N TYR A 117 -5.82 13.89 2.78
CA TYR A 117 -5.13 13.57 1.54
C TYR A 117 -5.93 12.52 0.76
N THR A 118 -5.76 12.48 -0.56
CA THR A 118 -6.37 11.41 -1.35
C THR A 118 -5.63 10.11 -1.05
N VAL A 119 -6.35 9.12 -0.51
CA VAL A 119 -5.82 7.76 -0.31
C VAL A 119 -6.57 6.82 -1.24
N ILE A 120 -5.84 6.01 -2.01
CA ILE A 120 -6.39 5.09 -3.01
C ILE A 120 -5.95 3.67 -2.68
N ASP A 121 -6.93 2.79 -2.50
CA ASP A 121 -6.75 1.34 -2.46
C ASP A 121 -6.69 0.80 -3.90
N ALA A 122 -5.51 0.37 -4.33
CA ALA A 122 -5.26 -0.11 -5.68
C ALA A 122 -5.44 -1.63 -5.86
N THR A 123 -5.91 -2.33 -4.81
CA THR A 123 -5.92 -3.80 -4.73
C THR A 123 -6.55 -4.50 -5.92
N ASP A 124 -7.70 -4.02 -6.40
CA ASP A 124 -8.43 -4.70 -7.48
C ASP A 124 -7.70 -4.60 -8.83
N THR A 125 -6.83 -3.61 -9.03
CA THR A 125 -6.19 -3.37 -10.33
C THR A 125 -4.69 -3.55 -10.37
N LEU A 126 -4.03 -3.51 -9.22
CA LEU A 126 -2.58 -3.63 -9.06
C LEU A 126 -2.25 -4.93 -8.33
N LEU A 127 -1.59 -5.86 -9.03
CA LEU A 127 -1.13 -7.10 -8.43
C LEU A 127 0.24 -6.89 -7.77
N ALA A 128 0.27 -7.01 -6.44
CA ALA A 128 1.49 -7.07 -5.64
C ALA A 128 1.63 -8.48 -5.05
N VAL A 129 2.60 -9.28 -5.53
CA VAL A 129 2.84 -10.64 -5.04
C VAL A 129 3.94 -10.62 -3.98
N HIS A 130 3.61 -11.02 -2.76
CA HIS A 130 4.59 -11.21 -1.68
C HIS A 130 5.17 -12.62 -1.72
N GLN A 131 6.50 -12.73 -1.75
CA GLN A 131 7.21 -14.00 -1.79
C GLN A 131 7.34 -14.60 -0.39
N THR A 132 6.32 -15.34 0.05
CA THR A 132 6.33 -15.98 1.37
C THR A 132 7.30 -17.17 1.39
N THR A 133 8.22 -17.15 2.37
CA THR A 133 9.18 -18.22 2.62
C THR A 133 8.78 -19.03 3.87
N ASN A 134 9.57 -20.04 4.22
CA ASN A 134 9.37 -20.83 5.45
C ASN A 134 9.43 -19.99 6.74
N ALA A 135 9.99 -18.78 6.70
CA ALA A 135 9.97 -17.86 7.83
C ALA A 135 8.55 -17.30 8.11
N GLY A 136 7.64 -17.40 7.15
CA GLY A 136 6.26 -16.92 7.30
C GLY A 136 6.13 -15.42 7.03
N ASN A 137 5.04 -14.85 7.54
CA ASN A 137 4.56 -13.50 7.17
C ASN A 137 4.60 -12.49 8.34
N PHE A 138 5.14 -12.89 9.49
CA PHE A 138 5.07 -12.15 10.76
C PHE A 138 6.43 -11.92 11.41
N GLU A 139 7.53 -12.12 10.68
CA GLU A 139 8.89 -12.09 11.23
C GLU A 139 9.28 -10.73 11.83
N GLY A 140 8.69 -9.65 11.34
CA GLY A 140 8.87 -8.31 11.92
C GLY A 140 8.44 -8.21 13.40
N LEU A 141 7.61 -9.13 13.90
CA LEU A 141 7.22 -9.19 15.31
C LEU A 141 8.36 -9.71 16.20
N ASN A 142 9.28 -10.51 15.65
CA ASN A 142 10.37 -11.15 16.37
C ASN A 142 11.62 -10.26 16.50
N HIS A 143 11.63 -9.08 15.85
CA HIS A 143 12.73 -8.14 15.93
C HIS A 143 12.83 -7.51 17.33
N SER A 144 14.07 -7.29 17.79
CA SER A 144 14.30 -6.47 18.98
C SER A 144 13.76 -5.05 18.73
N ASN A 145 13.09 -4.49 19.74
CA ASN A 145 12.41 -3.19 19.65
C ASN A 145 11.29 -3.12 18.58
N SER A 146 10.58 -4.23 18.32
CA SER A 146 9.46 -4.26 17.38
C SER A 146 8.35 -3.22 17.68
N TYR A 147 8.20 -2.80 18.94
CA TYR A 147 7.25 -1.78 19.38
C TYR A 147 7.74 -0.33 19.29
N TYR A 148 8.99 -0.08 18.90
CA TYR A 148 9.57 1.28 18.90
C TYR A 148 8.70 2.32 18.17
N ASN A 149 8.20 1.98 16.97
CA ASN A 149 7.36 2.89 16.20
C ASN A 149 6.04 3.16 16.91
N HIS A 150 5.41 2.13 17.48
CA HIS A 150 4.19 2.28 18.27
C HIS A 150 4.42 3.25 19.43
N ASP A 151 5.46 3.03 20.24
CA ASP A 151 5.77 3.87 21.39
C ASP A 151 6.07 5.32 21.00
N LEU A 152 6.83 5.52 19.91
CA LEU A 152 7.10 6.84 19.34
C LEU A 152 5.80 7.55 18.94
N LEU A 153 4.95 6.87 18.18
CA LEU A 153 3.75 7.45 17.62
C LEU A 153 2.70 7.73 18.70
N VAL A 154 2.50 6.83 19.67
CA VAL A 154 1.65 7.06 20.85
C VAL A 154 2.14 8.25 21.65
N LYS A 155 3.45 8.40 21.85
CA LYS A 155 4.01 9.57 22.53
C LYS A 155 3.75 10.88 21.77
N MET A 156 3.74 10.85 20.44
CA MET A 156 3.52 12.03 19.60
C MET A 156 2.03 12.39 19.45
N TYR A 157 1.13 11.41 19.38
CA TYR A 157 -0.26 11.58 18.97
C TYR A 157 -1.30 11.07 19.99
N ASN A 158 -0.83 10.63 21.17
CA ASN A 158 -1.59 10.10 22.30
C ASN A 158 -2.29 8.76 22.05
N SER A 159 -3.24 8.69 21.12
CA SER A 159 -3.92 7.45 20.73
C SER A 159 -4.05 7.38 19.23
N ILE A 160 -3.81 6.20 18.66
CA ILE A 160 -3.80 5.97 17.22
C ILE A 160 -4.74 4.80 16.92
N PRO A 161 -5.87 5.05 16.23
CA PRO A 161 -6.74 3.99 15.74
C PRO A 161 -6.08 3.38 14.49
N TYR A 162 -5.17 2.42 14.68
CA TYR A 162 -4.45 1.79 13.56
C TYR A 162 -5.42 1.13 12.57
N GLU A 163 -6.56 0.62 13.04
CA GLU A 163 -7.63 0.06 12.23
C GLU A 163 -8.23 1.05 11.24
N ALA A 164 -8.18 2.36 11.52
CA ALA A 164 -8.58 3.39 10.56
C ALA A 164 -7.53 3.58 9.46
N GLY A 165 -6.38 2.94 9.58
CA GLY A 165 -5.35 2.81 8.55
C GLY A 165 -5.49 1.56 7.69
N ASP A 166 -6.39 0.64 8.00
CA ASP A 166 -6.59 -0.56 7.21
C ASP A 166 -7.15 -0.22 5.82
N LEU A 167 -6.84 -1.05 4.83
CA LEU A 167 -7.26 -0.85 3.44
C LEU A 167 -8.78 -0.74 3.30
N GLY A 168 -9.56 -1.52 4.06
CA GLY A 168 -11.03 -1.44 4.12
C GLY A 168 -11.58 -0.09 4.60
N CYS A 169 -10.75 0.74 5.24
CA CYS A 169 -11.10 2.08 5.67
C CYS A 169 -10.77 3.16 4.62
N ILE A 170 -10.20 2.83 3.47
CA ILE A 170 -9.88 3.79 2.42
C ILE A 170 -11.13 4.10 1.58
N GLU A 171 -11.40 5.39 1.36
CA GLU A 171 -12.58 5.88 0.66
C GLU A 171 -12.51 5.70 -0.86
N MET A 172 -11.33 5.83 -1.47
CA MET A 172 -11.16 5.68 -2.91
C MET A 172 -10.48 4.37 -3.26
N PHE A 173 -10.91 3.72 -4.33
CA PHE A 173 -10.33 2.46 -4.79
C PHE A 173 -10.31 2.39 -6.31
N THR A 174 -9.36 1.63 -6.86
CA THR A 174 -9.37 1.30 -8.28
C THR A 174 -10.21 0.06 -8.51
N GLN A 175 -10.81 -0.08 -9.70
CA GLN A 175 -11.55 -1.29 -10.08
C GLN A 175 -11.50 -1.49 -11.59
N TYR A 176 -11.58 -2.75 -12.04
CA TYR A 176 -11.97 -3.08 -13.41
C TYR A 176 -13.49 -3.09 -13.55
N ASP A 177 -14.06 -2.11 -14.25
CA ASP A 177 -15.49 -2.06 -14.59
C ASP A 177 -15.68 -1.99 -16.11
N LEU A 178 -16.51 -2.86 -16.67
CA LEU A 178 -16.79 -2.94 -18.12
C LEU A 178 -15.52 -2.97 -19.01
N LYS A 179 -14.46 -3.66 -18.57
CA LYS A 179 -13.12 -3.70 -19.22
C LYS A 179 -12.38 -2.35 -19.25
N GLN A 180 -12.74 -1.43 -18.38
CA GLN A 180 -12.04 -0.18 -18.16
C GLN A 180 -11.60 -0.07 -16.71
N TYR A 181 -10.40 0.47 -16.50
CA TYR A 181 -9.94 0.83 -15.17
C TYR A 181 -10.65 2.11 -14.74
N GLN A 182 -11.16 2.13 -13.52
CA GLN A 182 -11.79 3.32 -12.96
C GLN A 182 -11.30 3.54 -11.53
N VAL A 183 -11.24 4.81 -11.11
CA VAL A 183 -11.12 5.18 -9.71
C VAL A 183 -12.52 5.51 -9.21
N LYS A 184 -12.97 4.80 -8.18
CA LYS A 184 -14.30 4.96 -7.56
C LYS A 184 -14.16 5.31 -6.09
N ALA A 185 -15.28 5.67 -5.47
CA ALA A 185 -15.37 5.92 -4.04
C ALA A 185 -16.37 4.95 -3.39
N ARG A 186 -16.07 4.54 -2.15
CA ARG A 186 -16.93 3.73 -1.27
C ARG A 186 -17.22 4.47 0.03
N LYS A 187 -18.36 4.14 0.65
CA LYS A 187 -18.61 4.51 2.04
C LYS A 187 -17.81 3.57 2.93
N VAL A 188 -17.11 4.12 3.90
CA VAL A 188 -16.32 3.35 4.86
C VAL A 188 -17.11 3.12 6.16
N PRO A 189 -16.84 2.04 6.89
CA PRO A 189 -17.47 1.77 8.19
C PRO A 189 -17.31 2.91 9.21
N ALA A 190 -18.21 3.00 10.18
CA ALA A 190 -18.18 4.07 11.20
C ALA A 190 -16.90 4.07 12.05
N TYR A 191 -16.30 2.89 12.28
CA TYR A 191 -15.04 2.79 13.03
C TYR A 191 -13.82 3.36 12.27
N CYS A 192 -13.95 3.58 10.96
CA CYS A 192 -12.92 4.20 10.12
C CYS A 192 -12.88 5.72 10.21
N SER A 193 -13.71 6.36 11.04
CA SER A 193 -13.79 7.81 11.14
C SER A 193 -12.46 8.41 11.63
N VAL A 194 -11.99 9.48 10.98
CA VAL A 194 -10.71 10.16 11.26
C VAL A 194 -10.89 11.66 11.50
#